data_AF-A0A7C5HYR9-F1
#
_entry.id   AF-A0A7C5HYR9-F1
#
_cell.length_a   1.000
_cell.length_b   1.000
_cell.length_c   1.000
_cell.angle_alpha   90.00
_cell.angle_beta   90.00
_cell.angle_gamma   90.00
#
_symmetry.space_group_name_H-M   'P 1'
#
loop_
_entity.id
_entity.type
_entity.pdbx_description
1 polymer ?
#
loop_
_entity_poly.entity_id
_entity_poly.type
_entity_poly.pdbx_seq_one_letter_code
_entity_poly.pdbx_strand_id
1 'polypeptide(L)' 'MLVNYKKIMKRVKHKYAVPVAVARRAEELEDFGRPKLDPEVVKKAGDKINIAMKELEEGKIRIKNEEMLKILTPKVK' A
#
# COMPACT_ATOMS: atom_id res chain seq x y z
N MET A 1 12.30 -4.43 -10.35
CA MET A 1 11.34 -3.87 -9.36
C MET A 1 10.27 -4.90 -9.05
N LEU A 2 10.10 -5.27 -7.78
CA LEU A 2 9.16 -6.32 -7.32
C LEU A 2 7.68 -5.89 -7.27
N VAL A 3 7.40 -4.60 -7.49
CA VAL A 3 6.10 -3.97 -7.28
C VAL A 3 5.62 -3.28 -8.56
N ASN A 4 4.38 -3.56 -8.97
CA ASN A 4 3.74 -2.89 -10.11
C ASN A 4 2.94 -1.66 -9.67
N TYR A 5 3.54 -0.48 -9.79
CA TYR A 5 2.88 0.78 -9.40
C TYR A 5 1.60 1.07 -10.20
N LYS A 6 1.53 0.70 -11.49
CA LYS A 6 0.30 0.87 -12.29
C LYS A 6 -0.86 0.06 -11.70
N LYS A 7 -0.58 -1.14 -11.18
CA LYS A 7 -1.59 -1.98 -10.52
C LYS A 7 -2.08 -1.36 -9.21
N ILE A 8 -1.18 -0.76 -8.44
CA ILE A 8 -1.53 0.01 -7.23
C ILE A 8 -2.43 1.20 -7.58
N MET A 9 -2.07 2.00 -8.61
CA MET A 9 -2.87 3.16 -9.02
C MET A 9 -4.26 2.80 -9.55
N LYS A 10 -4.44 1.62 -10.15
CA LYS A 10 -5.78 1.13 -10.53
C LYS A 10 -6.68 0.88 -9.32
N ARG A 11 -6.10 0.55 -8.16
CA ARG A 11 -6.81 0.26 -6.92
C ARG A 11 -6.96 1.50 -6.03
N VAL A 12 -5.86 2.22 -5.82
CA VAL A 12 -5.79 3.45 -5.03
C VAL A 12 -5.88 4.65 -5.95
N LYS A 13 -7.06 5.28 -6.00
CA LYS A 13 -7.32 6.46 -6.86
C LYS A 13 -6.51 7.70 -6.46
N HIS A 14 -6.03 7.77 -5.22
CA HIS A 14 -5.30 8.92 -4.69
C HIS A 14 -3.80 8.64 -4.65
N LYS A 15 -3.07 9.18 -5.64
CA LYS A 15 -1.63 8.94 -5.82
C LYS A 15 -0.80 9.24 -4.55
N TYR A 16 -1.15 10.31 -3.83
CA TYR A 16 -0.45 10.73 -2.62
C TYR A 16 -0.82 9.92 -1.37
N ALA A 17 -1.95 9.21 -1.38
CA ALA A 17 -2.31 8.33 -0.28
C ALA A 17 -1.44 7.06 -0.26
N VAL A 18 -0.89 6.66 -1.41
CA VAL A 18 -0.01 5.50 -1.55
C VAL A 18 1.25 5.60 -0.66
N PRO A 19 2.12 6.62 -0.79
CA PRO A 19 3.32 6.71 0.05
C PRO A 19 3.00 6.82 1.54
N VAL A 20 1.93 7.54 1.91
CA VAL A 20 1.50 7.67 3.32
C VAL A 20 1.08 6.31 3.89
N ALA A 21 0.30 5.54 3.13
CA ALA A 21 -0.15 4.21 3.55
C ALA A 21 1.01 3.21 3.63
N VAL A 22 1.93 3.27 2.67
CA VAL A 22 3.13 2.41 2.64
C VAL A 22 4.06 2.74 3.82
N ALA A 23 4.32 4.02 4.09
CA ALA A 23 5.19 4.45 5.19
C ALA A 23 4.62 3.99 6.54
N ARG A 24 3.35 4.31 6.81
CA ARG A 24 2.66 3.89 8.03
C ARG A 24 2.69 2.37 8.20
N ARG A 25 2.52 1.62 7.11
CA ARG A 25 2.55 0.15 7.16
C ARG A 25 3.97 -0.37 7.38
N ALA A 26 4.98 0.25 6.81
CA ALA A 26 6.37 -0.11 7.02
C ALA A 26 6.79 0.13 8.49
N GLU A 27 6.36 1.24 9.09
CA GLU A 27 6.53 1.52 10.54
C GLU A 27 5.88 0.42 11.39
N GLU A 28 4.62 0.05 11.10
CA GLU A 28 3.96 -1.06 11.79
C GLU A 28 4.78 -2.36 11.68
N LEU A 29 5.39 -2.66 10.52
CA LEU A 29 6.26 -3.83 10.35
C LEU A 29 7.60 -3.71 11.10
N GLU A 30 8.04 -2.51 11.48
CA GLU A 30 9.17 -2.31 12.37
C GLU A 30 8.79 -2.61 13.82
N ASP A 31 7.65 -2.08 14.25
CA ASP A 31 7.14 -2.16 15.62
C ASP A 31 6.40 -3.48 15.91
N PHE A 32 6.92 -4.63 15.47
CA PHE A 32 6.33 -5.98 15.67
C PHE A 32 5.19 -6.40 14.72
N GLY A 33 4.88 -5.63 13.69
CA GLY A 33 3.85 -5.97 12.72
C GLY A 33 4.21 -7.21 11.91
N ARG A 34 3.27 -8.16 11.81
CA ARG A 34 3.43 -9.34 10.94
C ARG A 34 3.06 -9.01 9.49
N PRO A 35 3.88 -9.41 8.50
CA PRO A 35 3.51 -9.29 7.11
C PRO A 35 2.34 -10.22 6.77
N LYS A 36 1.46 -9.75 5.88
CA LYS A 36 0.27 -10.46 5.38
C LYS A 36 0.52 -11.12 4.02
N LEU A 37 1.79 -11.33 3.68
CA LEU A 37 2.27 -11.96 2.45
C LEU A 37 2.90 -13.31 2.77
N ASP A 38 3.04 -14.14 1.74
CA ASP A 38 3.74 -15.42 1.86
C ASP A 38 5.20 -15.22 2.28
N PRO A 39 5.76 -16.09 3.14
CA PRO A 39 7.13 -15.97 3.63
C PRO A 39 8.19 -15.91 2.52
N GLU A 40 7.95 -16.59 1.40
CA GLU A 40 8.85 -16.54 0.24
C GLU A 40 8.86 -15.17 -0.44
N VAL A 41 7.71 -14.49 -0.49
CA VAL A 41 7.57 -13.16 -1.07
C VAL A 41 8.23 -12.12 -0.16
N VAL A 42 8.06 -12.27 1.16
CA VAL A 42 8.73 -11.44 2.18
C VAL A 42 10.25 -11.55 2.05
N LYS A 43 10.78 -12.78 1.94
CA LYS A 43 12.21 -13.03 1.77
C LYS A 43 12.77 -12.43 0.47
N LYS A 44 11.98 -12.43 -0.61
CA LYS A 44 12.35 -11.80 -1.90
C LYS A 44 12.24 -10.28 -1.87
N ALA A 45 11.34 -9.70 -1.06
CA ALA A 45 11.11 -8.27 -0.98
C ALA A 45 12.28 -7.50 -0.33
N GLY A 46 13.03 -8.15 0.57
CA GLY A 46 14.22 -7.61 1.23
C GLY A 46 13.92 -6.57 2.31
N ASP A 47 13.16 -5.53 1.96
CA ASP A 47 12.88 -4.38 2.82
C ASP A 47 11.40 -4.26 3.20
N LYS A 48 11.13 -3.68 4.37
CA LYS A 48 9.76 -3.46 4.90
C LYS A 48 8.92 -2.56 4.01
N ILE A 49 9.54 -1.59 3.32
CA ILE A 49 8.87 -0.74 2.34
C ILE A 49 8.37 -1.58 1.15
N ASN A 50 9.21 -2.48 0.63
CA ASN A 50 8.83 -3.35 -0.49
C ASN A 50 7.72 -4.33 -0.08
N ILE A 51 7.78 -4.84 1.15
CA ILE A 51 6.73 -5.68 1.73
C ILE A 51 5.40 -4.90 1.79
N ALA A 52 5.41 -3.70 2.37
CA ALA A 52 4.21 -2.86 2.47
C ALA A 52 3.64 -2.47 1.09
N MET A 53 4.50 -2.14 0.13
CA MET A 53 4.07 -1.90 -1.25
C MET A 53 3.43 -3.14 -1.90
N LYS A 54 3.97 -4.33 -1.63
CA LYS A 54 3.46 -5.58 -2.17
C LYS A 54 2.13 -5.97 -1.53
N GLU A 55 1.99 -5.76 -0.23
CA GLU A 55 0.70 -5.89 0.48
C GLU A 55 -0.37 -4.96 -0.10
N LEU A 56 0.01 -3.73 -0.48
CA LEU A 56 -0.89 -2.77 -1.13
C LEU A 56 -1.28 -3.22 -2.53
N GLU A 57 -0.33 -3.74 -3.31
CA GLU A 57 -0.57 -4.26 -4.66
C GLU A 57 -1.58 -5.42 -4.67
N GLU A 58 -1.47 -6.33 -3.71
CA GLU A 58 -2.38 -7.47 -3.54
C GLU A 58 -3.70 -7.08 -2.86
N GLY A 59 -3.76 -5.90 -2.23
CA GLY A 59 -4.93 -5.42 -1.50
C GLY A 59 -5.13 -6.07 -0.14
N LYS A 60 -4.05 -6.56 0.47
CA LYS A 60 -4.01 -7.07 1.86
C LYS A 60 -4.08 -5.92 2.88
N ILE A 61 -3.71 -4.72 2.46
CA ILE A 61 -3.92 -3.47 3.19
C ILE A 61 -4.93 -2.59 2.44
N ARG A 62 -5.76 -1.89 3.21
CA ARG A 62 -6.75 -0.92 2.71
C ARG A 62 -6.46 0.43 3.35
N ILE A 63 -6.70 1.52 2.62
CA ILE A 63 -6.56 2.86 3.17
C ILE A 63 -7.85 3.15 3.95
N LYS A 64 -7.74 3.28 5.28
CA LYS A 64 -8.90 3.38 6.20
C LYS A 64 -9.89 4.49 5.81
N ASN A 65 -9.42 5.60 5.22
CA ASN A 65 -10.25 6.75 4.82
C ASN A 65 -10.61 6.79 3.33
N GLU A 66 -10.62 5.64 2.62
CA GLU A 66 -10.99 5.59 1.20
C GLU A 66 -12.34 6.25 0.89
N GLU A 67 -13.33 6.16 1.79
CA GLU A 67 -14.63 6.79 1.60
C GLU A 67 -14.59 8.31 1.71
N MET A 68 -13.83 8.85 2.68
CA MET A 68 -13.67 10.29 2.85
C MET A 68 -12.88 10.90 1.66
N LEU A 69 -11.95 10.14 1.09
CA LEU A 69 -11.19 10.55 -0.08
C LEU A 69 -12.04 10.63 -1.36
N LYS A 70 -13.12 9.84 -1.49
CA LYS A 70 -14.08 9.96 -2.61
C LYS A 70 -14.79 11.32 -2.61
N ILE A 71 -14.96 11.95 -1.44
CA ILE A 71 -15.56 13.28 -1.32
C ILE A 71 -14.63 14.36 -1.92
N LEU A 72 -13.32 14.13 -1.85
CA LEU A 72 -12.29 15.04 -2.36
C LEU A 72 -12.02 14.88 -3.86
N THR A 73 -12.72 13.98 -4.57
CA THR A 73 -12.58 13.87 -6.02
C THR A 73 -13.25 15.08 -6.68
N PRO A 74 -12.49 15.99 -7.34
CA PRO A 74 -13.09 17.16 -7.94
C PRO A 74 -14.04 16.73 -9.07
N LYS A 75 -15.28 17.24 -9.04
CA LYS A 75 -16.21 17.15 -10.18
C LYS A 75 -15.77 18.17 -11.23
N VAL A 76 -14.75 17.84 -12.00
CA VAL A 76 -14.40 18.62 -13.18
C VAL A 76 -15.37 18.23 -14.29
N LYS A 77 -16.19 19.19 -14.73
CA LYS A 77 -17.02 19.09 -15.94
C LYS A 77 -16.17 19.39 -17.16
#